data_AF-A0A9Q0VST4-F1
#
_entry.id   AF-A0A9Q0VST4-F1
#
_cell.length_a   1.000
_cell.length_b   1.000
_cell.length_c   1.000
_cell.angle_alpha   90.00
_cell.angle_beta   90.00
_cell.angle_gamma   90.00
#
_symmetry.space_group_name_H-M   'P 1'
#
loop_
_entity.id
_entity.type
_entity.pdbx_description
1 polymer ?
#
loop_
_entity_poly.entity_id
_entity_poly.type
_entity_poly.pdbx_seq_one_letter_code
_entity_poly.pdbx_strand_id
1 'polypeptide(L)'
;MVVVGIGIRPNTSLFEGQLTLEKGGIKVNGQMQTSNTSVYAVGDVAAFPVKLFGETRRLEHVDSARKTAKHAVSAIMEPEKTDEFDYLPFFYSRFFTFSWQFYGDNAGEVVHFGDYSGNTIGAYWISKGHLVGSFLEGGTKEEYEALAKTTRLKPAIDDITDLERQGLGFAVTVSKKPLTPPPSDDVSGSTLVLERPLFAWHATAGVITAASIAAFAYWYGRRRRRW
;
A
#
# COMPACT_ATOMS: atom_id res chain seq x y z
N MET A 1 -29.56 -14.54 10.46
CA MET A 1 -28.10 -14.70 10.20
C MET A 1 -27.41 -13.49 10.79
N VAL A 2 -26.27 -13.67 11.47
CA VAL A 2 -25.46 -12.58 12.05
C VAL A 2 -24.05 -12.65 11.47
N VAL A 3 -23.50 -11.50 11.10
CA VAL A 3 -22.12 -11.34 10.62
C VAL A 3 -21.45 -10.27 11.48
N VAL A 4 -20.24 -10.52 11.96
CA VAL A 4 -19.51 -9.63 12.88
C VAL A 4 -18.16 -9.25 12.29
N GLY A 5 -17.87 -7.95 12.25
CA GLY A 5 -16.58 -7.39 11.84
C GLY A 5 -16.22 -6.19 12.71
N ILE A 6 -15.48 -6.44 13.79
CA ILE A 6 -15.12 -5.44 14.82
C ILE A 6 -13.61 -5.29 14.99
N GLY A 7 -12.84 -5.65 13.95
CA GLY A 7 -11.39 -5.64 13.94
C GLY A 7 -10.75 -6.99 14.29
N ILE A 8 -9.42 -7.02 14.23
CA ILE A 8 -8.59 -8.19 14.56
C ILE A 8 -7.57 -7.85 15.63
N ARG A 9 -7.02 -8.88 16.27
CA ARG A 9 -5.82 -8.78 17.11
C ARG A 9 -4.72 -9.62 16.47
N PRO A 10 -3.51 -9.09 16.28
CA PRO A 10 -2.37 -9.88 15.83
C PRO A 10 -2.04 -11.05 16.77
N ASN A 11 -1.74 -12.21 16.19
CA ASN A 11 -1.38 -13.42 16.92
C ASN A 11 0.10 -13.40 17.36
N THR A 12 0.44 -12.55 18.33
CA THR A 12 1.83 -12.39 18.83
C THR A 12 2.13 -13.14 20.13
N SER A 13 1.14 -13.83 20.72
CA SER A 13 1.24 -14.45 22.05
C SER A 13 2.36 -15.48 22.16
N LEU A 14 2.69 -16.20 21.08
CA LEU A 14 3.79 -17.17 21.05
C LEU A 14 5.18 -16.54 21.24
N PHE A 15 5.30 -15.22 21.04
CA PHE A 15 6.56 -14.50 21.06
C PHE A 15 6.65 -13.46 22.19
N GLU A 16 5.63 -13.38 23.05
CA GLU A 16 5.64 -12.52 24.23
C GLU A 16 6.81 -12.91 25.16
N GLY A 17 7.59 -11.92 25.60
CA GLY A 17 8.80 -12.13 26.39
C GLY A 17 10.01 -12.68 25.61
N GLN A 18 9.85 -13.03 24.33
CA GLN A 18 10.92 -13.56 23.47
C GLN A 18 11.37 -12.55 22.41
N LEU A 19 10.43 -11.77 21.87
CA LEU A 19 10.68 -10.72 20.88
C LEU A 19 10.20 -9.37 21.38
N THR A 20 10.83 -8.30 20.89
CA THR A 20 10.35 -6.94 21.14
C THR A 20 9.02 -6.71 20.43
N LEU A 21 8.00 -6.32 21.18
CA LEU A 21 6.70 -5.93 20.63
C LEU A 21 6.57 -4.40 20.64
N GLU A 22 5.97 -3.84 19.59
CA GLU A 22 5.69 -2.41 19.47
C GLU A 22 4.38 -2.20 18.70
N LYS A 23 3.58 -1.19 19.05
CA LYS A 23 2.30 -0.86 18.37
C LYS A 23 1.35 -2.07 18.21
N GLY A 24 1.38 -3.02 19.16
CA GLY A 24 0.56 -4.23 19.13
C GLY A 24 1.00 -5.31 18.13
N GLY A 25 2.21 -5.22 17.58
CA GLY A 25 2.83 -6.22 16.70
C GLY A 25 4.26 -6.56 17.12
N ILE A 26 4.89 -7.49 16.40
CA ILE A 26 6.31 -7.82 16.51
C ILE A 26 7.10 -6.70 15.84
N LYS A 27 7.96 -6.04 16.61
CA LYS A 27 8.82 -4.97 16.10
C LYS A 27 9.85 -5.56 15.14
N VAL A 28 9.97 -4.95 13.96
CA VAL A 28 11.01 -5.28 12.98
C VAL A 28 11.77 -4.06 12.50
N ASN A 29 12.99 -4.27 12.00
CA ASN A 29 13.79 -3.23 11.35
C ASN A 29 13.37 -3.03 9.88
N GLY A 30 14.10 -2.19 9.14
CA GLY A 30 13.85 -1.94 7.71
C GLY A 30 14.03 -3.17 6.78
N GLN A 31 14.58 -4.26 7.28
CA GLN A 31 14.75 -5.53 6.56
C GLN A 31 13.73 -6.61 7.01
N MET A 32 12.72 -6.23 7.80
CA MET A 32 11.71 -7.12 8.38
C MET A 32 12.25 -8.11 9.43
N GLN A 33 13.48 -7.89 9.91
CA GLN A 33 14.12 -8.72 10.94
C GLN A 33 13.68 -8.25 12.33
N THR A 34 13.42 -9.20 13.22
CA THR A 34 12.97 -8.94 14.61
C THR A 34 14.15 -8.63 15.54
N SER A 35 13.92 -8.53 16.85
CA SER A 35 15.00 -8.45 17.85
C SER A 35 15.89 -9.69 17.90
N ASN A 36 15.46 -10.82 17.34
CA ASN A 36 16.30 -11.98 17.09
C ASN A 36 16.70 -12.01 15.61
N THR A 37 18.01 -12.06 15.34
CA THR A 37 18.56 -11.95 13.98
C THR A 37 18.19 -13.12 13.06
N SER A 38 17.79 -14.26 13.61
CA SER A 38 17.34 -15.42 12.83
C SER A 38 15.82 -15.46 12.61
N VAL A 39 15.06 -14.47 13.12
CA VAL A 39 13.59 -14.45 13.06
C VAL A 39 13.12 -13.17 12.36
N TYR A 40 12.17 -13.35 11.44
CA TYR A 40 11.54 -12.29 10.66
C TYR A 40 10.03 -12.28 10.94
N ALA A 41 9.40 -11.11 10.82
CA ALA A 41 7.95 -10.97 10.90
C ALA A 41 7.44 -10.11 9.74
N VAL A 42 6.33 -10.52 9.13
CA VAL A 42 5.75 -9.88 7.94
C VAL A 42 4.21 -9.83 8.05
N GLY A 43 3.57 -9.00 7.23
CA GLY A 43 2.12 -8.83 7.23
C GLY A 43 1.57 -8.25 8.54
N ASP A 44 0.34 -8.65 8.91
CA ASP A 44 -0.46 -8.00 9.96
C ASP A 44 0.19 -8.02 11.35
N VAL A 45 1.08 -8.98 11.61
CA VAL A 45 1.81 -9.10 12.88
C VAL A 45 3.02 -8.19 12.97
N ALA A 46 3.52 -7.67 11.85
CA ALA A 46 4.74 -6.88 11.82
C ALA A 46 4.47 -5.39 12.10
N ALA A 47 5.17 -4.84 13.08
CA ALA A 47 5.29 -3.41 13.30
C ALA A 47 6.64 -2.95 12.73
N PHE A 48 6.62 -2.25 11.60
CA PHE A 48 7.82 -1.89 10.83
C PHE A 48 7.92 -0.37 10.61
N PRO A 49 9.13 0.17 10.42
CA PRO A 49 9.33 1.59 10.13
C PRO A 49 8.70 1.95 8.77
N VAL A 50 7.81 2.94 8.75
CA VAL A 50 7.23 3.48 7.52
C VAL A 50 7.81 4.86 7.27
N LYS A 51 8.72 4.95 6.29
CA LYS A 51 9.41 6.19 5.91
C LYS A 51 8.45 7.35 5.65
N LEU A 52 7.31 7.08 5.04
CA LEU A 52 6.27 8.09 4.77
C LEU A 52 5.81 8.79 6.05
N PHE A 53 5.70 8.07 7.16
CA PHE A 53 5.20 8.60 8.44
C PHE A 53 6.32 9.01 9.40
N GLY A 54 7.56 8.57 9.14
CA GLY A 54 8.69 8.80 10.04
C GLY A 54 8.57 8.03 11.37
N GLU A 55 7.74 6.98 11.42
CA GLU A 55 7.49 6.20 12.63
C GLU A 55 7.22 4.72 12.31
N THR A 56 7.29 3.87 13.34
CA THR A 56 6.88 2.47 13.27
C THR A 56 5.35 2.37 13.23
N ARG A 57 4.83 1.63 12.25
CA ARG A 57 3.39 1.30 12.19
C ARG A 57 3.17 -0.19 11.93
N ARG A 58 1.97 -0.64 12.29
CA ARG A 58 1.44 -1.97 11.97
C ARG A 58 0.25 -1.78 11.04
N LEU A 59 0.25 -2.46 9.89
CA LEU A 59 -0.71 -2.26 8.82
C LEU A 59 -1.37 -3.58 8.43
N GLU A 60 -2.70 -3.61 8.39
CA GLU A 60 -3.52 -4.79 8.06
C GLU A 60 -3.93 -4.77 6.59
N HIS A 61 -2.95 -4.56 5.70
CA HIS A 61 -3.18 -4.37 4.27
C HIS A 61 -2.66 -5.58 3.50
N VAL A 62 -3.47 -6.12 2.59
CA VAL A 62 -3.04 -7.25 1.74
C VAL A 62 -1.80 -6.93 0.90
N ASP A 63 -1.66 -5.67 0.45
CA ASP A 63 -0.48 -5.21 -0.28
C ASP A 63 0.77 -5.13 0.62
N SER A 64 0.61 -4.67 1.86
CA SER A 64 1.66 -4.70 2.88
C SER A 64 2.14 -6.13 3.13
N ALA A 65 1.23 -7.08 3.33
CA ALA A 65 1.58 -8.49 3.53
C ALA A 65 2.39 -9.08 2.37
N ARG A 66 2.00 -8.81 1.12
CA ARG A 66 2.73 -9.28 -0.07
C ARG A 66 4.12 -8.66 -0.17
N LYS A 67 4.23 -7.34 0.04
CA LYS A 67 5.50 -6.62 -0.13
C LYS A 67 6.48 -6.89 0.99
N THR A 68 6.01 -6.92 2.25
CA THR A 68 6.86 -7.28 3.41
C THR A 68 7.38 -8.71 3.30
N ALA A 69 6.56 -9.66 2.86
CA ALA A 69 7.02 -11.04 2.60
C ALA A 69 8.12 -11.11 1.53
N LYS A 70 7.92 -10.45 0.40
CA LYS A 70 8.94 -10.38 -0.66
C LYS A 70 10.23 -9.72 -0.15
N HIS A 71 10.10 -8.63 0.60
CA HIS A 71 11.24 -7.89 1.14
C HIS A 71 12.04 -8.72 2.16
N ALA A 72 11.36 -9.42 3.06
CA ALA A 72 12.01 -10.30 4.02
C ALA A 72 12.81 -11.42 3.33
N VAL A 73 12.28 -12.01 2.26
CA VAL A 73 13.02 -13.02 1.47
C VAL A 73 14.26 -12.41 0.82
N SER A 74 14.15 -11.22 0.22
CA SER A 74 15.32 -10.51 -0.32
C SER A 74 16.38 -10.25 0.75
N ALA A 75 15.97 -9.79 1.93
CA ALA A 75 16.88 -9.55 3.06
C ALA A 75 17.54 -10.83 3.58
N ILE A 76 16.83 -11.96 3.57
CA ILE A 76 17.39 -13.27 3.96
C ILE A 76 18.43 -13.75 2.94
N MET A 77 18.14 -13.60 1.63
CA MET A 77 18.97 -14.15 0.57
C MET A 77 20.19 -13.27 0.27
N GLU A 78 20.01 -11.95 0.29
CA GLU A 78 21.01 -10.96 -0.11
C GLU A 78 20.99 -9.75 0.86
N PRO A 79 21.38 -9.95 2.14
CA PRO A 79 21.25 -8.92 3.18
C PRO A 79 22.05 -7.64 2.88
N GLU A 80 23.23 -7.77 2.25
CA GLU A 80 24.11 -6.64 1.93
C GLU A 80 23.61 -5.79 0.75
N LYS A 81 22.71 -6.34 -0.08
CA LYS A 81 22.13 -5.64 -1.25
C LYS A 81 20.70 -5.19 -1.04
N THR A 82 20.11 -5.54 0.11
CA THR A 82 18.71 -5.23 0.39
C THR A 82 18.62 -3.95 1.21
N ASP A 83 18.21 -2.87 0.53
CA ASP A 83 17.92 -1.59 1.17
C ASP A 83 16.76 -1.69 2.18
N GLU A 84 16.56 -0.63 2.95
CA GLU A 84 15.40 -0.52 3.84
C GLU A 84 14.08 -0.53 3.07
N PHE A 85 13.09 -1.20 3.64
CA PHE A 85 11.74 -1.32 3.09
C PHE A 85 11.05 0.04 2.96
N ASP A 86 10.86 0.50 1.72
CA ASP A 86 10.20 1.76 1.41
C ASP A 86 8.75 1.54 0.94
N TYR A 87 7.86 1.36 1.91
CA TYR A 87 6.45 1.12 1.66
C TYR A 87 5.65 2.42 1.52
N LEU A 88 4.89 2.55 0.43
CA LEU A 88 3.77 3.49 0.33
C LEU A 88 2.51 2.76 0.80
N PRO A 89 1.92 3.14 1.95
CA PRO A 89 0.68 2.56 2.44
C PRO A 89 -0.41 2.66 1.38
N PHE A 90 -0.98 1.51 1.05
CA PHE A 90 -2.02 1.37 0.06
C PHE A 90 -3.15 0.51 0.61
N PHE A 91 -4.37 1.03 0.52
CA PHE A 91 -5.59 0.31 0.85
C PHE A 91 -6.64 0.53 -0.22
N TYR A 92 -7.54 -0.43 -0.38
CA TYR A 92 -8.63 -0.33 -1.34
C TYR A 92 -9.82 -1.11 -0.81
N SER A 93 -11.01 -0.77 -1.29
CA SER A 93 -12.18 -1.60 -1.11
C SER A 93 -13.09 -1.53 -2.31
N ARG A 94 -14.01 -2.49 -2.38
CA ARG A 94 -15.06 -2.53 -3.38
C ARG A 94 -16.36 -2.93 -2.71
N PHE A 95 -17.40 -2.16 -2.94
CA PHE A 95 -18.73 -2.45 -2.41
C PHE A 95 -19.79 -2.02 -3.41
N PHE A 96 -20.60 -2.97 -3.86
CA PHE A 96 -21.49 -2.80 -5.00
C PHE A 96 -20.72 -2.27 -6.23
N THR A 97 -21.18 -1.15 -6.80
CA THR A 97 -20.56 -0.48 -7.94
C THR A 97 -19.38 0.41 -7.56
N PHE A 98 -19.20 0.70 -6.27
CA PHE A 98 -18.12 1.56 -5.78
C PHE A 98 -16.80 0.78 -5.70
N SER A 99 -15.73 1.45 -6.10
CA SER A 99 -14.36 0.96 -6.09
C SER A 99 -13.42 2.14 -5.86
N TRP A 100 -12.80 2.19 -4.68
CA TRP A 100 -11.91 3.26 -4.29
C TRP A 100 -10.54 2.75 -3.88
N GLN A 101 -9.57 3.66 -3.94
CA GLN A 101 -8.21 3.44 -3.51
C GLN A 101 -7.74 4.59 -2.63
N PHE A 102 -6.91 4.26 -1.65
CA PHE A 102 -6.29 5.19 -0.73
C PHE A 102 -4.78 4.94 -0.68
N TYR A 103 -4.01 6.02 -0.79
CA TYR A 103 -2.56 6.02 -0.68
C TYR A 103 -2.11 6.98 0.43
N GLY A 104 -1.13 6.57 1.23
CA GLY A 104 -0.44 7.45 2.18
C GLY A 104 -1.03 7.54 3.58
N ASP A 105 -1.05 8.74 4.17
CA ASP A 105 -1.60 9.03 5.51
C ASP A 105 -2.89 9.84 5.43
N ASN A 106 -3.80 9.63 6.38
CA ASN A 106 -5.02 10.42 6.54
C ASN A 106 -4.87 11.52 7.61
N ALA A 107 -3.65 12.04 7.78
CA ALA A 107 -3.33 13.04 8.79
C ALA A 107 -3.40 14.47 8.22
N GLY A 108 -3.87 15.41 9.03
CA GLY A 108 -3.89 16.83 8.71
C GLY A 108 -5.20 17.29 8.07
N GLU A 109 -5.12 18.36 7.29
CA GLU A 109 -6.27 18.99 6.63
C GLU A 109 -6.69 18.20 5.39
N VAL A 110 -8.00 18.05 5.19
CA VAL A 110 -8.56 17.30 4.07
C VAL A 110 -9.14 18.26 3.03
N VAL A 111 -8.76 18.05 1.77
CA VAL A 111 -9.24 18.82 0.62
C VAL A 111 -9.98 17.88 -0.29
N HIS A 112 -11.29 18.06 -0.39
CA HIS A 112 -12.14 17.25 -1.26
C HIS A 112 -12.14 17.83 -2.67
N PHE A 113 -12.30 16.98 -3.68
CA PHE A 113 -12.45 17.40 -5.07
C PHE A 113 -13.35 16.42 -5.84
N GLY A 114 -13.81 16.86 -7.01
CA GLY A 114 -14.80 16.14 -7.80
C GLY A 114 -16.22 16.55 -7.43
N ASP A 115 -17.19 15.87 -8.03
CA ASP A 115 -18.61 16.17 -7.83
C ASP A 115 -19.30 14.96 -7.22
N TYR A 116 -20.02 15.17 -6.12
CA TYR A 116 -20.85 14.15 -5.48
C TYR A 116 -22.01 13.65 -6.37
N SER A 117 -22.35 14.40 -7.42
CA SER A 117 -23.31 13.99 -8.45
C SER A 117 -22.66 13.23 -9.62
N GLY A 118 -21.33 13.27 -9.72
CA GLY A 118 -20.53 12.64 -10.77
C GLY A 118 -20.08 11.22 -10.44
N ASN A 119 -19.26 10.65 -11.33
CA ASN A 119 -18.73 9.28 -11.17
C ASN A 119 -17.43 9.21 -10.35
N THR A 120 -16.79 10.35 -10.05
CA THR A 120 -15.49 10.40 -9.38
C THR A 120 -15.49 11.44 -8.27
N ILE A 121 -15.06 11.01 -7.09
CA ILE A 121 -14.88 11.84 -5.90
C ILE A 121 -13.51 11.48 -5.34
N GLY A 122 -12.75 12.49 -4.94
CA GLY A 122 -11.45 12.28 -4.33
C GLY A 122 -11.18 13.24 -3.18
N ALA A 123 -10.10 12.97 -2.47
CA ALA A 123 -9.63 13.83 -1.41
C ALA A 123 -8.12 13.74 -1.27
N TYR A 124 -7.50 14.84 -0.86
CA TYR A 124 -6.11 14.90 -0.45
C TYR A 124 -5.99 15.22 1.03
N TRP A 125 -4.96 14.69 1.67
CA TRP A 125 -4.57 15.03 3.04
C TRP A 125 -3.28 15.82 3.02
N ILE A 126 -3.28 16.95 3.73
CA ILE A 126 -2.16 17.88 3.81
C ILE A 126 -1.72 17.98 5.27
N SER A 127 -0.45 17.68 5.51
CA SER A 127 0.16 17.80 6.83
C SER A 127 1.45 18.58 6.71
N LYS A 128 1.61 19.62 7.55
CA LYS A 128 2.78 20.53 7.54
C LYS A 128 3.07 21.09 6.13
N GLY A 129 2.01 21.49 5.40
CA GLY A 129 2.11 22.07 4.06
C GLY A 129 2.47 21.08 2.95
N HIS A 130 2.49 19.77 3.20
CA HIS A 130 2.80 18.76 2.19
C HIS A 130 1.65 17.78 2.03
N LEU A 131 1.41 17.32 0.80
CA LEU A 131 0.47 16.24 0.55
C LEU A 131 1.02 14.93 1.12
N VAL A 132 0.27 14.30 2.02
CA VAL A 132 0.64 13.05 2.69
C VAL A 132 -0.27 11.88 2.35
N GLY A 133 -1.47 12.14 1.83
CA GLY A 133 -2.39 11.09 1.41
C GLY A 133 -3.33 11.51 0.29
N SER A 134 -3.81 10.51 -0.45
CA SER A 134 -4.73 10.68 -1.56
C SER A 134 -5.78 9.58 -1.58
N PHE A 135 -7.02 9.95 -1.83
CA PHE A 135 -8.17 9.08 -2.00
C PHE A 135 -8.81 9.33 -3.37
N LEU A 136 -9.27 8.27 -4.01
CA LEU A 136 -10.09 8.37 -5.21
C LEU A 136 -11.08 7.22 -5.29
N GLU A 137 -12.34 7.55 -5.57
CA GLU A 137 -13.41 6.64 -5.96
C GLU A 137 -13.67 6.79 -7.47
N GLY A 138 -13.93 5.67 -8.15
CA GLY A 138 -14.35 5.67 -9.55
C GLY A 138 -13.25 5.99 -10.58
N GLY A 139 -11.99 6.06 -10.14
CA GLY A 139 -10.85 6.39 -11.01
C GLY A 139 -10.48 5.30 -12.03
N THR A 140 -9.83 5.72 -13.09
CA THR A 140 -9.11 4.87 -14.05
C THR A 140 -7.77 4.40 -13.48
N LYS A 141 -7.16 3.41 -14.12
CA LYS A 141 -5.86 2.88 -13.69
C LYS A 141 -4.78 3.97 -13.69
N GLU A 142 -4.76 4.80 -14.72
CA GLU A 142 -3.79 5.87 -14.92
C GLU A 142 -3.93 6.95 -13.83
N GLU A 143 -5.16 7.26 -13.41
CA GLU A 143 -5.43 8.20 -12.32
C GLU A 143 -4.97 7.64 -10.97
N TYR A 144 -5.22 6.35 -10.69
CA TYR A 144 -4.70 5.73 -9.48
C TYR A 144 -3.17 5.71 -9.43
N GLU A 145 -2.51 5.43 -10.56
CA GLU A 145 -1.06 5.51 -10.65
C GLU A 145 -0.54 6.93 -10.46
N ALA A 146 -1.25 7.94 -10.98
CA ALA A 146 -0.92 9.35 -10.77
C ALA A 146 -1.03 9.75 -9.29
N LEU A 147 -2.07 9.32 -8.60
CA LEU A 147 -2.24 9.54 -7.15
C LEU A 147 -1.14 8.87 -6.34
N ALA A 148 -0.82 7.61 -6.63
CA ALA A 148 0.24 6.88 -5.93
C ALA A 148 1.59 7.59 -6.07
N LYS A 149 1.94 8.03 -7.29
CA LYS A 149 3.17 8.79 -7.57
C LYS A 149 3.18 10.13 -6.85
N THR A 150 2.09 10.89 -6.95
CA THR A 150 1.96 12.21 -6.32
C THR A 150 2.09 12.10 -4.80
N THR A 151 1.44 11.12 -4.19
CA THR A 151 1.53 10.86 -2.74
C THR A 151 2.95 10.49 -2.31
N ARG A 152 3.66 9.72 -3.13
CA ARG A 152 5.06 9.37 -2.87
C ARG A 152 6.01 10.56 -2.98
N LEU A 153 5.74 11.50 -3.90
CA LEU A 153 6.53 12.72 -4.08
C LEU A 153 6.35 13.73 -2.94
N LYS A 154 5.23 13.67 -2.22
CA LYS A 154 4.87 14.62 -1.15
C LYS A 154 5.08 16.08 -1.56
N PRO A 155 4.45 16.57 -2.64
CA PRO A 155 4.61 17.96 -3.05
C PRO A 155 4.18 18.92 -1.93
N ALA A 156 4.89 20.04 -1.81
CA ALA A 156 4.42 21.17 -1.03
C ALA A 156 3.15 21.75 -1.67
N ILE A 157 2.20 22.14 -0.83
CA ILE A 157 0.92 22.73 -1.24
C ILE A 157 0.89 24.17 -0.75
N ASP A 158 0.99 25.11 -1.68
CA ASP A 158 0.99 26.54 -1.40
C ASP A 158 -0.43 27.12 -1.34
N ASP A 159 -1.35 26.58 -2.14
CA ASP A 159 -2.75 27.05 -2.24
C ASP A 159 -3.72 25.86 -2.24
N ILE A 160 -4.50 25.76 -1.17
CA ILE A 160 -5.51 24.71 -0.96
C ILE A 160 -6.70 24.88 -1.91
N THR A 161 -7.11 26.12 -2.18
CA THR A 161 -8.24 26.40 -3.07
C THR A 161 -7.89 26.05 -4.52
N ASP A 162 -6.64 26.29 -4.93
CA ASP A 162 -6.16 25.83 -6.23
C ASP A 162 -6.09 24.29 -6.30
N LEU A 163 -5.65 23.63 -5.23
CA LEU A 163 -5.64 22.16 -5.15
C LEU A 163 -7.05 21.56 -5.29
N GLU A 164 -8.03 22.11 -4.56
CA GLU A 164 -9.44 21.71 -4.67
C GLU A 164 -9.97 21.86 -6.10
N ARG A 165 -9.69 23.02 -6.73
CA ARG A 165 -10.12 23.31 -8.10
C ARG A 165 -9.49 22.36 -9.12
N GLN A 166 -8.20 22.05 -8.98
CA GLN A 166 -7.50 21.17 -9.91
C GLN A 166 -7.82 19.69 -9.69
N GLY A 167 -8.02 19.26 -8.44
CA GLY A 167 -8.38 17.89 -8.07
C GLY A 167 -7.49 16.82 -8.71
N LEU A 168 -8.05 16.00 -9.59
CA LEU A 168 -7.30 14.98 -10.35
C LEU A 168 -6.25 15.56 -11.30
N GLY A 169 -6.52 16.74 -11.88
CA GLY A 169 -5.60 17.43 -12.79
C GLY A 169 -4.26 17.73 -12.13
N PHE A 170 -4.27 18.03 -10.83
CA PHE A 170 -3.07 18.23 -10.03
C PHE A 170 -2.20 16.97 -10.01
N ALA A 171 -2.76 15.82 -9.61
CA ALA A 171 -2.01 14.57 -9.54
C ALA A 171 -1.49 14.10 -10.91
N VAL A 172 -2.28 14.28 -11.97
CA VAL A 172 -1.83 13.95 -13.34
C VAL A 172 -0.68 14.84 -13.78
N THR A 173 -0.68 16.11 -13.40
CA THR A 173 0.40 17.05 -13.74
C THR A 173 1.66 16.75 -12.94
N VAL A 174 1.54 16.58 -11.62
CA VAL A 174 2.68 16.31 -10.74
C VAL A 174 3.32 14.96 -11.07
N SER A 175 2.53 13.92 -11.34
CA SER A 175 3.04 12.58 -11.67
C SER A 175 3.80 12.49 -12.99
N LYS A 176 3.66 13.49 -13.88
CA LYS A 176 4.42 13.61 -15.14
C LYS A 176 5.73 14.39 -14.98
N LYS A 177 5.92 15.10 -13.86
CA LYS A 177 7.15 15.86 -13.62
C LYS A 177 8.29 14.86 -13.38
N PRO A 178 9.45 14.99 -14.06
CA PRO A 178 10.59 14.12 -13.82
C PRO A 178 11.05 14.27 -12.37
N LEU A 179 11.32 13.14 -11.69
CA LEU A 179 11.96 13.12 -10.38
C LEU A 179 13.29 13.87 -10.50
N THR A 180 13.40 15.02 -9.84
CA THR A 180 14.67 15.72 -9.72
C THR A 180 15.51 14.89 -8.74
N PRO A 181 16.66 14.33 -9.15
CA PRO A 181 17.50 13.61 -8.21
C PRO A 181 17.99 14.58 -7.12
N PRO A 182 18.23 14.11 -5.89
CA PRO A 182 18.99 14.89 -4.91
C PRO A 182 20.35 15.27 -5.52
N PRO A 183 21.00 16.37 -5.07
CA PRO A 183 22.33 16.71 -5.54
C PRO A 183 23.26 15.52 -5.26
N SER A 184 23.72 14.88 -6.34
CA SER A 184 24.63 13.74 -6.31
C SER A 184 26.06 14.25 -6.32
N ASP A 185 26.83 13.87 -5.31
CA ASP A 185 28.29 13.82 -5.45
C ASP A 185 28.65 12.80 -6.54
N ASP A 186 29.52 13.23 -7.45
CA ASP A 186 30.01 12.51 -8.62
C ASP A 186 30.49 11.08 -8.30
N VAL A 187 29.89 10.06 -8.95
CA VAL A 187 30.64 8.92 -9.51
C VAL A 187 29.95 8.38 -10.77
N SER A 188 30.75 8.27 -11.82
CA SER A 188 30.45 7.78 -13.17
C SER A 188 30.11 6.28 -13.23
N GLY A 189 29.13 5.93 -14.08
CA GLY A 189 29.24 4.78 -14.99
C GLY A 189 28.22 3.65 -14.87
N SER A 190 27.33 3.54 -15.87
CA SER A 190 27.01 2.33 -16.69
C SER A 190 25.52 2.17 -16.96
N THR A 191 25.14 2.33 -18.23
CA THR A 191 23.80 2.12 -18.77
C THR A 191 23.49 0.63 -18.89
N LEU A 192 22.57 0.12 -18.07
CA LEU A 192 21.97 -1.20 -18.26
C LEU A 192 20.52 -1.05 -18.73
N VAL A 193 20.27 -1.50 -19.95
CA VAL A 193 18.94 -1.67 -20.54
C VAL A 193 18.22 -2.78 -19.78
N LEU A 194 17.20 -2.41 -19.01
CA LEU A 194 16.37 -3.38 -18.28
C LEU A 194 15.27 -3.91 -19.21
N GLU A 195 15.45 -5.12 -19.73
CA GLU A 195 14.37 -5.87 -20.38
C GLU A 195 13.24 -6.16 -19.36
N ARG A 196 11.99 -5.90 -19.76
CA ARG A 196 10.80 -6.18 -18.96
C ARG A 196 10.55 -7.71 -18.91
N PRO A 197 10.43 -8.34 -17.73
CA PRO A 197 9.95 -9.72 -17.67
C PRO A 197 8.41 -9.75 -17.74
N LEU A 198 7.90 -10.67 -18.56
CA LEU A 198 6.49 -10.99 -18.75
C LEU A 198 5.89 -11.69 -17.52
N PHE A 199 5.38 -10.93 -16.55
CA PHE A 199 4.65 -11.46 -15.38
C PHE A 199 3.13 -11.66 -15.60
N ALA A 200 2.63 -11.48 -16.83
CA ALA A 200 1.21 -11.62 -17.15
C ALA A 200 0.65 -13.04 -16.90
N TRP A 201 1.50 -14.07 -16.90
CA TRP A 201 1.05 -15.46 -16.77
C TRP A 201 0.58 -15.85 -15.36
N HIS A 202 1.17 -15.26 -14.32
CA HIS A 202 0.84 -15.61 -12.93
C HIS A 202 -0.45 -14.94 -12.42
N ALA A 203 -0.79 -13.75 -12.93
CA ALA A 203 -2.05 -13.09 -12.61
C ALA A 203 -3.25 -13.90 -13.14
N THR A 204 -3.16 -14.42 -14.37
CA THR A 204 -4.20 -15.24 -14.99
C THR A 204 -4.43 -16.55 -14.24
N ALA A 205 -3.35 -17.21 -13.78
CA ALA A 205 -3.46 -18.43 -12.99
C ALA A 205 -4.18 -18.21 -11.65
N GLY A 206 -3.85 -17.11 -10.94
CA GLY A 206 -4.50 -16.78 -9.66
C GLY A 206 -6.00 -16.50 -9.77
N VAL A 207 -6.42 -15.80 -10.83
CA VAL A 207 -7.84 -15.51 -11.10
C VAL A 207 -8.62 -16.80 -11.40
N ILE A 208 -8.04 -17.70 -12.19
CA ILE A 208 -8.67 -18.99 -12.52
C ILE A 208 -8.87 -19.84 -11.26
N THR A 209 -7.85 -19.96 -10.40
CA THR A 209 -7.96 -20.73 -9.15
C THR A 209 -9.02 -20.17 -8.21
N ALA A 210 -9.08 -18.84 -8.04
CA ALA A 210 -10.08 -18.21 -7.19
C ALA A 210 -11.52 -18.43 -7.71
N ALA A 211 -11.72 -18.32 -9.03
CA ALA A 211 -13.01 -18.57 -9.67
C ALA A 211 -13.45 -20.03 -9.53
N SER A 212 -12.53 -20.99 -9.66
CA SER A 212 -12.82 -22.42 -9.48
C SER A 212 -13.24 -22.77 -8.05
N ILE A 213 -12.57 -22.20 -7.04
CA ILE A 213 -12.92 -22.41 -5.63
C ILE A 213 -14.33 -21.84 -5.34
N ALA A 214 -14.62 -20.63 -5.82
CA ALA A 214 -15.93 -20.00 -5.64
C ALA A 214 -17.06 -20.80 -6.33
N ALA A 215 -16.83 -21.27 -7.55
CA ALA A 215 -17.78 -22.11 -8.28
C ALA A 215 -18.06 -23.44 -7.56
N PHE A 216 -17.01 -24.08 -7.04
CA PHE A 216 -17.15 -25.33 -6.27
C PHE A 216 -17.93 -25.12 -4.97
N ALA A 217 -17.62 -24.06 -4.20
CA ALA A 217 -18.33 -23.73 -2.97
C ALA A 217 -19.82 -23.43 -3.23
N TYR A 218 -20.13 -22.69 -4.30
CA TYR A 218 -21.51 -22.41 -4.71
C TYR A 218 -22.27 -23.69 -5.09
N TRP A 219 -21.67 -24.56 -5.91
CA TRP A 219 -22.27 -25.82 -6.33
C TRP A 219 -22.50 -26.76 -5.13
N TYR A 220 -21.50 -26.91 -4.26
CA TYR A 220 -21.58 -27.76 -3.07
C TYR A 220 -22.69 -27.28 -2.11
N GLY A 221 -22.77 -25.96 -1.86
CA GLY A 221 -23.82 -25.36 -1.04
C GLY A 221 -25.23 -25.54 -1.61
N ARG A 222 -25.38 -25.52 -2.95
CA ARG A 222 -26.67 -25.73 -3.61
C ARG A 222 -27.14 -27.18 -3.55
N ARG A 223 -26.22 -28.15 -3.53
CA ARG A 223 -26.54 -29.60 -3.46
C ARG A 223 -27.01 -30.04 -2.06
N ARG A 224 -26.53 -29.38 -0.99
CA ARG A 224 -26.97 -29.63 0.40
C ARG A 224 -28.39 -29.13 0.71
N ARG A 225 -28.96 -28.21 -0.08
CA ARG A 225 -30.33 -27.70 0.11
C ARG A 225 -31.41 -28.57 -0.55
N ARG A 226 -31.04 -29.68 -1.18
CA ARG A 226 -31.95 -30.58 -1.91
C ARG A 226 -32.12 -31.95 -1.24
N TRP A 227 -31.65 -32.11 0.00
CA TRP A 227 -31.88 -33.27 0.84
C TRP A 227 -32.34 -32.81 2.23
#